data_AF-A0A351ITT5-F1
#
_entry.id   AF-A0A351ITT5-F1
#
_cell.length_a   1.000
_cell.length_b   1.000
_cell.length_c   1.000
_cell.angle_alpha   90.00
_cell.angle_beta   90.00
_cell.angle_gamma   90.00
#
_symmetry.space_group_name_H-M   'P 1'
#
loop_
_entity.id
_entity.type
_entity.pdbx_description
1 polymer ?
#
loop_
_entity_poly.entity_id
_entity_poly.type
_entity_poly.pdbx_seq_one_letter_code
_entity_poly.pdbx_strand_id
1 'polypeptide(L)' 'MSKIFVIHENSEWLPPFAEALDAEGVAWEEWYLVEGALDLDAVPPEGVFYSRMSASSHTRGHVASKDYT' A
#
# COMPACT_ATOMS: atom_id res chain seq x y z
N MET A 1 10.73 -8.59 -14.24
CA MET A 1 9.63 -8.99 -13.32
C MET A 1 8.75 -7.78 -13.09
N SER A 2 7.46 -7.99 -12.84
CA SER A 2 6.55 -6.91 -12.48
C SER A 2 6.91 -6.34 -11.10
N LYS A 3 6.89 -5.01 -10.94
CA LYS A 3 7.11 -4.35 -9.65
C LYS A 3 5.91 -4.55 -8.73
N ILE A 4 6.13 -4.65 -7.43
CA ILE A 4 5.08 -4.78 -6.41
C ILE A 4 4.85 -3.42 -5.74
N PHE A 5 3.60 -2.96 -5.68
CA PHE A 5 3.19 -1.76 -4.96
C PHE A 5 2.43 -2.17 -3.70
N VAL A 6 3.01 -1.94 -2.53
CA VAL A 6 2.43 -2.33 -1.24
C VAL A 6 1.63 -1.16 -0.69
N ILE A 7 0.30 -1.28 -0.71
CA ILE A 7 -0.63 -0.25 -0.26
C ILE A 7 -1.05 -0.53 1.17
N HIS A 8 -0.81 0.39 2.11
CA HIS A 8 -1.20 0.20 3.51
C HIS A 8 -1.46 1.51 4.25
N GLU A 9 -2.17 1.39 5.37
CA GLU A 9 -2.57 2.49 6.26
C GLU A 9 -1.86 2.44 7.63
N ASN A 10 -0.98 1.46 7.85
CA ASN A 10 -0.24 1.31 9.10
C ASN A 10 1.19 0.85 8.80
N SER A 11 2.17 1.69 9.14
CA SER A 11 3.60 1.43 8.91
C SER A 11 4.14 0.27 9.74
N GLU A 12 3.54 -0.07 10.89
CA GLU A 12 3.95 -1.20 11.73
C GLU A 12 3.76 -2.56 11.04
N TRP A 13 2.92 -2.63 10.01
CA TRP A 13 2.70 -3.87 9.26
C TRP A 13 3.77 -4.15 8.22
N LEU A 14 4.45 -3.11 7.72
CA LEU A 14 5.35 -3.22 6.58
C LEU A 14 6.63 -4.05 6.83
N PRO A 15 7.32 -3.95 7.99
CA PRO A 15 8.62 -4.59 8.17
C PRO A 15 8.71 -6.07 7.77
N PRO A 16 7.81 -6.98 8.21
CA PRO A 16 7.87 -8.38 7.79
C PRO A 16 7.64 -8.59 6.28
N PHE A 17 6.91 -7.71 5.60
CA PHE A 17 6.72 -7.80 4.15
C PHE A 17 7.94 -7.26 3.39
N ALA A 18 8.52 -6.15 3.84
CA ALA A 18 9.73 -5.59 3.27
C ALA A 18 10.87 -6.61 3.30
N GLU A 19 11.11 -7.23 4.47
CA GLU A 19 12.13 -8.27 4.63
C GLU A 19 11.91 -9.47 3.68
N ALA A 20 10.66 -9.92 3.54
CA ALA A 20 10.33 -11.03 2.64
C ALA A 20 10.52 -10.66 1.16
N LEU A 21 10.10 -9.47 0.75
CA LEU A 21 10.25 -8.98 -0.63
C LEU A 21 11.72 -8.79 -0.99
N ASP A 22 12.52 -8.25 -0.07
CA ASP A 22 13.96 -8.09 -0.23
C ASP A 22 14.67 -9.45 -0.33
N ALA A 23 14.27 -10.42 0.49
CA ALA A 23 14.83 -11.78 0.46
C ALA A 23 14.53 -12.52 -0.86
N GLU A 24 13.35 -12.31 -1.44
CA GLU A 24 12.96 -12.84 -2.75
C GLU A 24 13.59 -12.06 -3.93
N GLY A 25 14.25 -10.94 -3.67
CA GLY A 25 14.92 -10.12 -4.68
C GLY A 25 13.96 -9.48 -5.69
N VAL A 26 12.70 -9.25 -5.28
CA VAL A 26 11.68 -8.63 -6.13
C VAL A 26 11.68 -7.11 -5.99
N ALA A 27 11.41 -6.40 -7.10
CA ALA A 27 11.27 -4.95 -7.05
C ALA A 27 9.96 -4.57 -6.37
N TRP A 28 10.00 -3.71 -5.35
CA TRP A 28 8.81 -3.24 -4.65
C TRP A 28 8.88 -1.76 -4.27
N GLU A 29 7.74 -1.16 -3.94
CA GLU A 29 7.60 0.21 -3.44
C GLU A 29 6.47 0.32 -2.41
N GLU A 30 6.68 1.14 -1.39
CA GLU A 30 5.71 1.45 -0.34
C GLU A 30 4.75 2.57 -0.78
N TRP A 31 3.45 2.31 -0.72
CA TRP A 31 2.38 3.29 -0.90
C TRP A 31 1.63 3.47 0.44
N TYR A 32 2.12 4.41 1.26
CA TYR A 32 1.56 4.71 2.57
C TYR A 32 0.43 5.76 2.49
N LEU A 33 -0.80 5.30 2.71
CA LEU A 33 -2.03 6.05 2.45
C LEU A 33 -2.52 6.90 3.64
N VAL A 34 -1.74 7.04 4.71
CA VAL A 34 -2.05 7.98 5.81
C VAL A 34 -1.52 9.38 5.49
N GLU A 35 -0.34 9.47 4.87
CA GLU A 35 0.32 10.73 4.52
C GLU A 35 0.36 10.98 3.00
N GLY A 36 0.06 9.96 2.21
CA GLY A 36 0.02 10.04 0.74
C GLY A 36 -1.39 10.15 0.16
N ALA A 37 -1.46 10.55 -1.11
CA ALA A 37 -2.66 10.53 -1.92
C ALA A 37 -2.43 9.76 -3.22
N LEU A 38 -3.47 9.06 -3.68
CA LEU A 38 -3.48 8.44 -5.01
C LEU A 38 -4.19 9.37 -5.98
N ASP A 39 -3.52 9.68 -7.09
CA ASP A 39 -4.18 10.31 -8.24
C ASP A 39 -4.96 9.22 -8.99
N LEU A 40 -6.29 9.26 -8.87
CA LEU A 40 -7.18 8.27 -9.49
C LEU A 40 -7.44 8.55 -10.98
N ASP A 41 -7.09 9.74 -11.48
CA ASP A 41 -7.22 10.11 -12.89
C ASP A 41 -5.96 9.71 -13.71
N ALA A 42 -4.86 9.41 -13.03
CA ALA A 42 -3.63 8.92 -13.66
C ALA A 42 -3.73 7.45 -14.07
N VAL A 43 -3.07 7.10 -15.18
CA VAL A 43 -2.88 5.70 -15.56
C VAL A 43 -1.97 5.04 -14.49
N PRO A 44 -2.41 3.96 -13.83
CA PRO A 44 -1.60 3.32 -12.81
C PRO A 44 -0.33 2.72 -13.42
N PRO A 45 0.80 2.71 -12.70
CA PRO A 45 2.02 2.06 -13.19
C PRO A 45 1.78 0.56 -13.37
N GLU A 46 2.46 -0.03 -14.36
CA GLU A 46 2.39 -1.48 -14.57
C GLU A 46 3.02 -2.22 -13.38
N GLY A 47 2.26 -3.12 -12.76
CA GLY A 47 2.67 -3.72 -11.51
C GLY A 47 1.66 -4.68 -10.90
N VAL A 48 2.08 -5.31 -9.80
CA VAL A 48 1.21 -6.04 -8.88
C VAL A 48 0.91 -5.13 -7.69
N PHE A 49 -0.37 -4.89 -7.42
CA PHE A 49 -0.80 -4.09 -6.27
C PHE A 49 -1.21 -4.99 -5.12
N TYR A 50 -0.50 -4.92 -4.00
CA TYR A 50 -0.80 -5.67 -2.78
C TYR A 50 -1.45 -4.73 -1.76
N SER A 51 -2.77 -4.87 -1.56
CA SER A 51 -3.52 -4.04 -0.63
C SER A 51 -3.59 -4.68 0.76
N ARG A 52 -3.06 -3.96 1.76
CA ARG A 52 -3.15 -4.29 3.19
C ARG A 52 -4.01 -3.31 3.98
N MET A 53 -4.88 -2.57 3.30
CA MET A 53 -5.88 -1.71 3.93
C MET A 53 -6.81 -2.51 4.82
N SER A 54 -7.08 -2.05 6.04
CA SER A 54 -7.90 -2.83 6.96
C SER A 54 -9.38 -2.69 6.62
N ALA A 55 -10.12 -3.80 6.61
CA ALA A 55 -11.58 -3.78 6.57
C ALA A 55 -12.18 -2.89 7.68
N SER A 56 -11.51 -2.78 8.82
CA SER A 56 -11.96 -2.03 10.01
C SER A 56 -11.30 -0.66 10.20
N SER A 57 -10.62 -0.09 9.18
CA SER A 57 -9.99 1.25 9.25
C SER A 57 -10.94 2.32 9.82
N HIS A 58 -12.20 2.32 9.39
CA HIS A 58 -13.26 3.24 9.86
C HIS A 58 -13.55 3.16 11.36
N THR A 59 -13.31 2.01 12.00
CA THR A 59 -13.55 1.81 13.45
C THR A 59 -12.34 2.19 14.32
N ARG A 60 -11.19 2.49 13.72
CA ARG A 60 -9.94 2.88 14.43
C ARG A 60 -9.51 4.32 14.18
N GLY A 61 -10.41 5.17 13.68
CA GLY A 61 -10.11 6.58 13.41
C GLY A 61 -9.44 6.86 12.06
N HIS A 62 -9.28 5.84 11.20
CA HIS A 62 -8.73 5.96 9.84
C HIS A 62 -9.85 5.94 8.79
N VAL A 63 -10.86 6.79 8.98
CA VAL A 63 -12.08 6.84 8.15
C VAL A 63 -11.76 7.22 6.70
N ALA A 64 -10.81 8.13 6.47
CA ALA A 64 -10.49 8.61 5.12
C ALA A 64 -9.61 7.66 4.29
N SER A 65 -9.06 6.59 4.88
CA SER A 65 -8.10 5.72 4.18
C SER A 65 -8.71 4.92 3.03
N LYS A 66 -10.04 4.88 2.91
CA LYS A 66 -10.76 4.22 1.80
C LYS A 66 -11.51 5.18 0.90
N ASP A 67 -11.66 6.43 1.34
CA ASP A 67 -12.44 7.44 0.64
C ASP A 67 -11.46 8.31 -0.16
N TYR A 68 -11.03 7.80 -1.30
CA TYR A 68 -10.37 8.60 -2.33
C TYR A 68 -11.44 8.98 -3.37
N THR A 69 -11.74 10.29 -3.47
CA THR A 69 -12.60 10.90 -4.50
C THR A 69 -11.79 11.79 -5.40
#